data_AF-A0AA86V5K5-F1
#
_entry.id   AF-A0AA86V5K5-F1
#
_cell.length_a   1.000
_cell.length_b   1.000
_cell.length_c   1.000
_cell.angle_alpha   90.00
_cell.angle_beta   90.00
_cell.angle_gamma   90.00
#
_symmetry.space_group_name_H-M   'P 1'
#
loop_
_entity.id
_entity.type
_entity.pdbx_description
1 polymer ?
#
loop_
_entity_poly.entity_id
_entity_poly.type
_entity_poly.pdbx_seq_one_letter_code
_entity_poly.pdbx_strand_id
1 'polypeptide(L)'
;MSTKTPPSLLSLTIDSTVLNLSDITDLSSIPDHILLDLFLRILRAGKLTEKVLKLLIATGNDEVKSLIQALNIQHIVTPPVLPTSELS
;
A
#
# COMPACT_ATOMS: atom_id res chain seq x y z
N MET A 1 -1.14 -16.01 29.83
CA MET A 1 -2.07 -16.90 29.10
C MET A 1 -2.71 -16.08 27.98
N SER A 2 -2.26 -16.25 26.73
CA SER A 2 -2.82 -15.51 25.59
C SER A 2 -4.04 -16.28 25.10
N THR A 3 -5.24 -15.81 25.46
CA THR A 3 -6.50 -16.37 24.97
C THR A 3 -6.57 -16.09 23.47
N LYS A 4 -6.15 -17.06 22.63
CA LYS A 4 -6.33 -16.98 21.18
C LYS A 4 -7.82 -17.11 20.89
N THR A 5 -8.54 -15.98 20.97
CA THR A 5 -9.82 -15.85 20.28
C THR A 5 -9.58 -16.18 18.81
N PRO A 6 -10.46 -16.98 18.19
CA PRO A 6 -10.31 -17.30 16.79
C PRO A 6 -10.31 -15.99 15.98
N PRO A 7 -9.43 -15.87 14.97
CA PRO A 7 -9.38 -14.67 14.16
C PRO A 7 -10.75 -14.46 13.48
N SER A 8 -11.18 -13.19 13.42
CA SER A 8 -12.39 -12.85 12.66
C SER A 8 -12.18 -13.16 11.18
N LEU A 9 -13.28 -13.43 10.46
CA LEU A 9 -13.23 -13.60 9.01
C LEU A 9 -12.55 -12.41 8.33
N LEU A 10 -12.83 -11.19 8.78
CA LEU A 10 -12.16 -9.98 8.27
C LEU A 10 -10.65 -10.03 8.48
N SER A 11 -10.18 -10.41 9.67
CA SER A 11 -8.73 -10.51 9.92
C SER A 11 -8.08 -11.55 9.01
N LEU A 12 -8.72 -12.71 8.86
CA LEU A 12 -8.22 -13.77 7.97
C LEU A 12 -8.21 -13.32 6.50
N THR A 13 -9.24 -12.59 6.07
CA THR A 13 -9.31 -12.00 4.73
C THR A 13 -8.17 -11.03 4.52
N ILE A 14 -7.94 -10.08 5.44
CA ILE A 14 -6.85 -9.10 5.31
C ILE A 14 -5.49 -9.80 5.26
N ASP A 15 -5.24 -10.78 6.13
CA ASP A 15 -3.99 -11.54 6.12
C ASP A 15 -3.78 -12.30 4.80
N SER A 16 -4.85 -12.88 4.24
CA SER A 16 -4.82 -13.53 2.92
C SER A 16 -4.60 -12.53 1.78
N THR A 17 -5.22 -11.35 1.85
CA THR A 17 -5.02 -10.25 0.91
C THR A 17 -3.55 -9.83 0.88
N VAL A 18 -2.89 -9.68 2.03
CA VAL A 18 -1.45 -9.36 2.10
C VAL A 18 -0.58 -10.40 1.39
N LEU A 19 -1.00 -11.67 1.40
CA LEU A 19 -0.29 -12.74 0.68
C LEU A 19 -0.48 -12.64 -0.83
N ASN A 20 -1.69 -12.32 -1.30
CA ASN A 20 -2.10 -12.32 -2.70
C ASN A 20 -2.18 -10.92 -3.34
N LEU A 21 -1.59 -9.90 -2.70
CA LEU A 21 -1.64 -8.50 -3.15
C LEU A 21 -1.15 -8.25 -4.57
N SER A 22 -0.32 -9.14 -5.12
CA SER A 22 0.18 -9.01 -6.50
C SER A 22 -0.89 -9.24 -7.55
N ASP A 23 -1.94 -9.99 -7.19
CA ASP A 23 -3.06 -10.33 -8.08
C ASP A 23 -4.23 -9.36 -7.94
N ILE A 24 -4.13 -8.38 -7.03
CA ILE A 24 -5.19 -7.41 -6.76
C ILE A 24 -4.91 -6.13 -7.53
N THR A 25 -5.83 -5.80 -8.44
CA THR A 25 -5.67 -4.67 -9.36
C THR A 25 -6.24 -3.37 -8.80
N ASP A 26 -7.24 -3.43 -7.93
CA ASP A 26 -7.89 -2.24 -7.38
C ASP A 26 -8.39 -2.45 -5.95
N LEU A 27 -8.27 -1.40 -5.13
CA LEU A 27 -8.73 -1.33 -3.74
C LEU A 27 -9.71 -0.17 -3.51
N SER A 28 -10.14 0.53 -4.57
CA SER A 28 -11.05 1.70 -4.52
C SER A 28 -12.39 1.42 -3.83
N SER A 29 -12.89 0.19 -3.89
CA SER A 29 -14.17 -0.21 -3.31
C SER A 29 -14.10 -0.53 -1.82
N ILE A 30 -12.91 -0.49 -1.19
CA ILE A 30 -12.72 -0.85 0.21
C ILE A 30 -12.88 0.38 1.11
N PRO A 31 -13.63 0.29 2.22
CA PRO A 31 -13.73 1.36 3.21
C PRO A 31 -12.38 1.76 3.81
N ASP A 32 -12.23 3.04 4.09
CA ASP A 32 -11.00 3.67 4.60
C ASP A 32 -10.37 2.95 5.80
N HIS A 33 -11.19 2.58 6.79
CA HIS A 33 -10.72 1.91 8.01
C HIS A 33 -10.14 0.51 7.74
N ILE A 34 -10.64 -0.21 6.73
CA ILE A 34 -10.10 -1.52 6.34
C ILE A 34 -8.82 -1.33 5.53
N LEU A 35 -8.76 -0.30 4.69
CA LEU A 35 -7.57 0.03 3.91
C LEU A 35 -6.38 0.36 4.81
N LEU A 36 -6.61 1.09 5.90
CA LEU A 36 -5.58 1.39 6.90
C LEU A 36 -5.13 0.14 7.66
N ASP A 37 -6.04 -0.74 8.10
CA ASP A 37 -5.65 -2.00 8.73
C ASP A 37 -4.82 -2.86 7.78
N LEU A 38 -5.24 -2.97 6.52
CA LEU A 38 -4.50 -3.65 5.47
C LEU A 38 -3.10 -3.03 5.30
N PHE A 39 -3.00 -1.70 5.22
CA PHE A 39 -1.72 -1.02 5.10
C PHE A 39 -0.77 -1.32 6.27
N LEU A 40 -1.27 -1.24 7.50
CA LEU A 40 -0.50 -1.57 8.69
C LEU A 40 -0.04 -3.04 8.68
N ARG A 41 -0.89 -3.98 8.25
CA ARG A 41 -0.51 -5.39 8.13
C ARG A 41 0.51 -5.64 7.03
N ILE A 42 0.44 -4.93 5.91
CA ILE A 42 1.46 -4.97 4.84
C ILE A 42 2.82 -4.52 5.38
N LEU A 43 2.84 -3.41 6.13
CA LEU A 43 4.06 -2.89 6.76
C LEU A 43 4.63 -3.89 7.76
N ARG A 44 3.79 -4.47 8.62
CA ARG A 44 4.20 -5.50 9.58
C ARG A 44 4.72 -6.77 8.92
N ALA A 45 4.18 -7.13 7.76
CA ALA A 45 4.65 -8.27 6.97
C ALA A 45 5.92 -7.96 6.15
N GLY A 46 6.34 -6.69 6.08
CA GLY A 46 7.50 -6.26 5.28
C GLY A 46 7.29 -6.42 3.77
N LYS A 47 6.04 -6.52 3.29
CA LYS A 47 5.71 -6.74 1.87
C LYS A 47 5.34 -5.44 1.15
N LEU A 48 5.80 -4.29 1.65
CA LEU A 48 5.58 -3.02 0.98
C LEU A 48 6.44 -2.95 -0.29
N THR A 49 5.80 -3.17 -1.44
CA THR A 49 6.43 -3.04 -2.76
C THR A 49 5.95 -1.77 -3.46
N GLU A 50 6.69 -1.30 -4.47
CA GLU A 50 6.31 -0.12 -5.25
C GLU A 50 4.93 -0.27 -5.92
N LYS A 51 4.58 -1.48 -6.37
CA LYS A 51 3.25 -1.76 -6.94
C LYS A 51 2.14 -1.55 -5.91
N VAL A 52 2.32 -2.08 -4.70
CA VAL A 52 1.36 -1.95 -3.60
C VAL A 52 1.25 -0.50 -3.15
N LEU A 53 2.36 0.23 -3.13
CA LEU A 53 2.37 1.66 -2.83
C LEU A 53 1.59 2.47 -3.88
N LYS A 54 1.80 2.20 -5.17
CA LYS A 54 1.03 2.80 -6.27
C LYS A 54 -0.46 2.50 -6.15
N LEU A 55 -0.82 1.26 -5.81
CA LEU A 55 -2.20 0.83 -5.61
C LEU A 55 -2.88 1.60 -4.46
N LEU A 56 -2.17 1.75 -3.34
CA LEU A 56 -2.65 2.48 -2.17
C LEU A 56 -2.79 3.99 -2.44
N ILE A 57 -1.87 4.58 -3.20
CA ILE A 57 -1.97 5.98 -3.64
C ILE A 57 -3.16 6.16 -4.59
N ALA A 58 -3.40 5.19 -5.49
CA ALA A 58 -4.51 5.22 -6.44
C ALA A 58 -5.88 5.19 -5.74
N THR A 59 -5.98 4.60 -4.55
CA THR A 59 -7.21 4.65 -3.74
C THR A 59 -7.58 6.07 -3.28
N GLY A 60 -6.62 7.02 -3.28
CA GLY A 60 -6.90 8.44 -3.05
C GLY A 60 -7.16 8.83 -1.59
N ASN A 61 -7.11 7.89 -0.65
CA ASN A 61 -7.34 8.12 0.77
C ASN A 61 -6.24 9.02 1.39
N ASP A 62 -6.65 10.08 2.09
CA ASP A 62 -5.71 11.08 2.63
C ASP A 62 -4.94 10.58 3.86
N GLU A 63 -5.51 9.72 4.69
CA GLU A 63 -4.80 9.13 5.84
C GLU A 63 -3.66 8.21 5.36
N VAL A 64 -3.90 7.42 4.32
CA VAL A 64 -2.87 6.59 3.69
C VAL A 64 -1.73 7.47 3.15
N LYS A 65 -2.04 8.59 2.48
CA LYS A 65 -1.02 9.55 2.01
C LYS A 65 -0.23 10.16 3.17
N SER A 66 -0.90 10.56 4.26
CA SER A 66 -0.23 11.10 5.45
C SER A 66 0.71 10.07 6.08
N LEU A 67 0.32 8.79 6.10
CA LEU A 67 1.13 7.71 6.67
C LEU A 67 2.34 7.41 5.76
N ILE A 68 2.18 7.45 4.43
CA ILE A 68 3.29 7.35 3.46
C ILE A 68 4.29 8.51 3.65
N GLN A 69 3.80 9.74 3.83
CA GLN A 69 4.63 10.92 4.08
C GLN A 69 5.35 10.83 5.44
N ALA A 70 4.65 10.40 6.49
CA ALA A 70 5.22 10.22 7.82
C ALA A 70 6.32 9.14 7.84
N LEU A 71 6.16 8.10 7.02
CA LEU A 71 7.17 7.06 6.81
C LEU A 71 8.33 7.51 5.90
N ASN A 72 8.29 8.76 5.41
CA ASN A 72 9.29 9.36 4.53
C ASN A 72 9.57 8.51 3.27
N ILE A 73 8.54 7.84 2.76
CA ILE A 73 8.66 6.99 1.58
C ILE A 73 8.77 7.90 0.36
N GLN A 74 9.98 8.07 -0.15
CA GLN A 74 10.24 8.83 -1.36
C GLN A 74 9.78 8.00 -2.56
N HIS A 75 8.62 8.37 -3.12
CA HIS A 75 8.21 7.89 -4.43
C HIS A 75 9.17 8.55 -5.44
N ILE A 76 10.21 7.82 -5.84
CA ILE A 76 11.14 8.30 -6.87
C ILE A 76 10.38 8.28 -8.19
N VAL A 77 9.60 9.33 -8.42
CA VAL A 77 9.17 9.70 -9.76
C VAL A 77 10.44 10.25 -10.40
N THR A 78 11.27 9.39 -10.97
CA THR A 78 12.32 9.86 -11.87
C THR A 78 11.62 10.66 -12.96
N PRO A 79 11.82 11.99 -13.05
CA PRO A 79 11.34 12.73 -14.20
C PRO A 79 11.96 12.12 -15.46
N PRO A 80 11.24 12.07 -16.59
CA PRO A 80 11.82 11.62 -17.84
C PRO A 80 13.02 12.51 -18.14
N VAL A 81 14.21 11.91 -18.23
CA VAL A 81 15.43 12.62 -18.58
C VAL A 81 15.26 13.14 -20.00
N LEU A 82 15.09 14.45 -20.15
CA LEU A 82 14.99 15.10 -21.45
C LEU A 82 16.36 14.98 -22.13
N PRO A 83 16.50 14.37 -23.32
CA PRO A 83 17.76 14.41 -24.03
C PRO A 83 18.04 15.87 -24.43
N THR A 84 19.09 16.45 -23.87
CA THR A 84 19.68 17.69 -24.38
C THR A 84 20.32 17.37 -25.72
N SER A 85 19.57 17.47 -26.82
CA SER A 85 20.18 17.66 -28.13
C SER A 85 20.72 19.08 -28.16
N GLU A 86 22.03 19.20 -27.98
CA GLU A 86 22.82 20.37 -28.33
C GLU A 86 22.53 20.70 -29.81
N LEU A 87 21.74 21.74 -30.06
CA LEU A 87 21.51 22.23 -31.42
C LEU A 87 22.72 23.09 -31.78
N SER A 88 23.62 22.46 -32.53
CA SER A 88 24.81 23.03 -33.16
C SER A 88 24.51 24.10 -34.20
#